data_AF-A0A1I2XZK1-F1
#
_entry.id   AF-A0A1I2XZK1-F1
#
_cell.length_a   1.000
_cell.length_b   1.000
_cell.length_c   1.000
_cell.angle_alpha   90.00
_cell.angle_beta   90.00
_cell.angle_gamma   90.00
#
_symmetry.space_group_name_H-M   'P 1'
#
loop_
_entity.id
_entity.type
_entity.pdbx_description
1 polymer ?
#
loop_
_entity_poly.entity_id
_entity_poly.type
_entity_poly.pdbx_seq_one_letter_code
_entity_poly.pdbx_strand_id
1 'polypeptide(L)'
;MNKFTINKNKALGYLFFGIIILAFIIAYENDFSRSIGDKFLNSIGLKAWSRGRTGLHYTFFLFVSLLVAGIMGARHYLKDECPNIKKN
;
A
#
# COMPACT_ATOMS: atom_id res chain seq x y z
N MET A 1 -34.15 -10.59 1.42
CA MET A 1 -32.80 -9.99 1.60
C MET A 1 -31.77 -10.93 0.99
N ASN A 2 -31.12 -10.54 -0.11
CA ASN A 2 -30.04 -11.34 -0.71
C ASN A 2 -28.83 -11.33 0.22
N LYS A 3 -28.44 -12.51 0.70
CA LYS A 3 -27.25 -12.72 1.52
C LYS A 3 -26.04 -12.64 0.58
N PHE A 4 -25.44 -11.45 0.45
CA PHE A 4 -24.15 -11.28 -0.21
C PHE A 4 -23.10 -12.08 0.58
N THR A 5 -22.91 -13.35 0.23
CA THR A 5 -21.82 -14.16 0.78
C THR A 5 -20.54 -13.75 0.06
N ILE A 6 -19.87 -12.72 0.59
CA ILE A 6 -18.57 -12.29 0.08
C ILE A 6 -17.59 -13.45 0.25
N ASN A 7 -16.97 -13.89 -0.85
CA ASN A 7 -15.91 -14.88 -0.80
C ASN A 7 -14.73 -14.26 -0.02
N LYS A 8 -14.40 -14.85 1.13
CA LYS A 8 -13.38 -14.33 2.05
C LYS A 8 -12.04 -14.09 1.37
N ASN A 9 -11.65 -14.96 0.43
CA ASN A 9 -10.39 -14.82 -0.30
C ASN A 9 -10.42 -13.60 -1.24
N LYS A 10 -11.56 -13.36 -1.91
CA LYS A 10 -11.74 -12.16 -2.74
C LYS A 10 -11.71 -10.88 -1.90
N ALA A 11 -12.37 -10.89 -0.75
CA ALA A 11 -12.34 -9.76 0.18
C ALA A 11 -10.91 -9.43 0.63
N LEU A 12 -10.13 -10.46 0.98
CA LEU A 12 -8.72 -10.32 1.34
C LEU A 12 -7.88 -9.80 0.17
N GLY A 13 -8.11 -10.32 -1.04
CA GLY A 13 -7.46 -9.82 -2.25
C GLY A 13 -7.69 -8.33 -2.50
N TYR A 14 -8.95 -7.87 -2.41
CA TYR A 14 -9.26 -6.45 -2.53
C TYR A 14 -8.71 -5.61 -1.37
N LEU A 15 -8.61 -6.17 -0.17
CA LEU A 15 -7.94 -5.49 0.96
C LEU A 15 -6.46 -5.25 0.65
N PHE A 16 -5.73 -6.25 0.15
CA PHE A 16 -4.34 -6.08 -0.25
C PHE A 16 -4.18 -5.13 -1.43
N PHE A 17 -5.12 -5.14 -2.38
CA PHE A 17 -5.16 -4.12 -3.43
C PHE A 17 -5.35 -2.71 -2.86
N GLY A 18 -6.21 -2.54 -1.85
CA GLY A 18 -6.35 -1.30 -1.11
C GLY A 18 -5.06 -0.86 -0.41
N ILE A 19 -4.28 -1.80 0.14
CA ILE A 19 -2.96 -1.52 0.73
C ILE A 19 -1.99 -0.96 -0.32
N ILE A 20 -2.02 -1.47 -1.55
CA ILE A 20 -1.20 -0.94 -2.66
C ILE A 20 -1.57 0.52 -2.92
N ILE A 21 -2.86 0.83 -3.03
CA ILE A 21 -3.34 2.21 -3.24
C ILE A 21 -2.91 3.11 -2.08
N LEU A 22 -3.05 2.64 -0.84
CA LEU A 22 -2.65 3.38 0.36
C LEU A 22 -1.15 3.68 0.35
N ALA A 23 -0.31 2.75 -0.12
CA ALA A 23 1.12 2.98 -0.26
C ALA A 23 1.39 4.20 -1.17
N PHE A 24 0.75 4.27 -2.34
CA PHE A 24 0.88 5.41 -3.24
C PHE A 24 0.36 6.72 -2.64
N ILE A 25 -0.73 6.68 -1.88
CA ILE A 25 -1.23 7.86 -1.17
C ILE A 25 -0.19 8.38 -0.17
N ILE A 26 0.42 7.48 0.62
CA ILE A 26 1.45 7.85 1.60
C ILE A 26 2.70 8.42 0.92
N ALA A 27 3.06 7.88 -0.25
CA ALA A 27 4.21 8.36 -1.04
C ALA A 27 3.93 9.66 -1.80
N TYR A 28 2.67 10.07 -1.96
CA TYR A 28 2.33 11.29 -2.68
C TYR A 28 2.94 12.51 -1.99
N GLU A 29 3.72 13.28 -2.75
CA GLU A 29 4.44 14.45 -2.33
C GLU A 29 3.80 15.70 -2.92
N ASN A 30 3.59 16.73 -2.09
CA ASN A 30 3.09 18.02 -2.55
C ASN A 30 4.24 18.92 -3.03
N ASP A 31 3.90 20.07 -3.65
CA ASP A 31 4.87 21.05 -4.16
C ASP A 31 5.84 21.62 -3.11
N PHE A 32 5.58 21.41 -1.82
CA PHE A 32 6.43 21.84 -0.70
C PHE A 32 7.39 20.75 -0.19
N SER A 33 7.54 19.67 -0.96
CA SER A 33 8.31 18.48 -0.61
C SER A 33 7.89 17.85 0.72
N ARG A 34 6.59 17.89 1.02
CA ARG A 34 6.00 17.22 2.19
C ARG A 34 5.07 16.13 1.70
N SER A 35 5.47 14.88 1.93
CA SER A 35 4.60 13.74 1.62
C SER A 35 3.45 13.63 2.63
N ILE A 36 2.37 12.94 2.24
CA ILE A 36 1.28 12.60 3.16
C ILE A 36 1.80 11.69 4.28
N GLY A 37 2.69 10.75 3.95
CA GLY A 37 3.34 9.89 4.93
C GLY A 37 4.21 10.65 5.93
N ASP A 38 4.86 11.75 5.53
CA ASP A 38 5.63 12.59 6.43
C ASP A 38 4.72 13.23 7.47
N LYS A 39 3.56 13.75 7.05
CA LYS A 39 2.57 14.30 7.98
C LYS A 39 2.06 13.24 8.95
N PHE A 40 1.77 12.03 8.44
CA PHE A 40 1.32 10.92 9.26
C PHE A 40 2.37 10.52 10.31
N LEU A 41 3.62 10.26 9.90
CA LEU A 41 4.70 9.91 10.83
C LEU A 41 4.90 10.99 11.89
N ASN A 42 4.95 12.26 11.48
CA ASN A 42 5.12 13.37 12.43
C ASN A 42 3.91 13.50 13.38
N SER A 43 2.69 13.19 12.95
CA SER A 43 1.49 13.24 13.82
C SER A 43 1.51 12.19 14.93
N ILE A 44 2.14 11.03 14.70
CA ILE A 44 2.33 9.98 15.70
C ILE A 44 3.63 10.13 16.50
N GLY A 45 4.30 11.28 16.38
CA GLY A 45 5.54 11.61 17.09
C GLY A 45 6.80 10.98 16.51
N LEU A 46 6.73 10.33 15.35
CA LEU A 46 7.89 9.79 14.64
C LEU A 46 8.44 10.83 13.67
N LYS A 47 9.75 11.06 13.71
CA LYS A 47 10.40 11.90 12.69
C LYS A 47 10.30 11.19 11.36
N ALA A 48 9.79 11.86 10.33
CA ALA A 48 9.74 11.33 8.96
C ALA A 48 11.15 11.19 8.32
N TRP A 49 12.14 11.88 8.88
CA TRP A 49 13.52 11.87 8.41
C TRP A 49 14.52 11.66 9.55
N SER A 50 15.57 10.88 9.30
CA SER A 50 16.61 10.58 10.31
C SER A 50 17.55 11.76 10.61
N ARG A 51 17.92 12.56 9.61
CA ARG A 51 18.87 13.69 9.72
C ARG A 51 18.39 14.89 8.90
N GLY A 52 17.25 15.48 9.28
CA GLY A 52 16.65 16.56 8.47
C GLY A 52 16.35 16.09 7.04
N ARG A 53 16.25 17.02 6.07
CA ARG A 53 15.88 16.70 4.67
C ARG A 53 16.93 15.94 3.85
N THR A 54 18.07 15.58 4.43
CA THR A 54 19.17 14.86 3.76
C THR A 54 19.41 13.47 4.32
N GLY A 55 18.68 13.07 5.36
CA GLY A 55 18.78 11.74 5.96
C GLY A 55 17.94 10.68 5.26
N LEU A 56 17.91 9.47 5.83
CA LEU A 56 16.94 8.44 5.47
C LEU A 56 15.51 8.94 5.64
N HIS A 57 14.71 8.75 4.58
CA HIS A 57 13.30 9.11 4.53
C HIS A 57 12.46 7.92 4.98
N TYR A 58 12.00 7.94 6.23
CA TYR A 58 11.27 6.81 6.82
C TYR A 58 9.93 6.55 6.12
N THR A 59 9.33 7.59 5.52
CA THR A 59 8.14 7.43 4.67
C THR A 59 8.42 6.57 3.45
N PHE A 60 9.60 6.66 2.85
CA PHE A 60 9.98 5.79 1.73
C PHE A 60 10.05 4.32 2.16
N PHE A 61 10.62 4.03 3.33
CA PHE A 61 10.65 2.67 3.87
C PHE A 61 9.25 2.14 4.19
N LEU A 62 8.38 2.98 4.73
CA LEU A 62 6.97 2.65 4.97
C LEU A 62 6.25 2.33 3.65
N PHE A 63 6.45 3.16 2.62
CA PHE A 63 5.92 2.96 1.28
C PHE A 63 6.37 1.61 0.69
N VAL A 64 7.68 1.34 0.67
CA VAL A 64 8.21 0.08 0.11
C VAL A 64 7.65 -1.12 0.86
N SER A 65 7.56 -1.05 2.18
CA SER A 65 7.03 -2.15 3.01
C SER A 65 5.56 -2.44 2.69
N LEU A 66 4.73 -1.39 2.60
CA LEU A 66 3.32 -1.53 2.24
C LEU A 66 3.13 -2.03 0.81
N LEU A 67 3.94 -1.54 -0.14
CA LEU A 67 3.86 -1.95 -1.53
C LEU A 67 4.21 -3.44 -1.69
N VAL A 68 5.28 -3.90 -1.05
CA VAL A 68 5.69 -5.31 -1.09
C VAL A 68 4.61 -6.20 -0.45
N ALA A 69 4.11 -5.83 0.74
CA ALA A 69 3.05 -6.58 1.42
C ALA A 69 1.76 -6.63 0.59
N GLY A 70 1.38 -5.49 0.00
CA GLY A 70 0.22 -5.35 -0.89
C GLY A 70 0.33 -6.25 -2.12
N ILE A 71 1.47 -6.21 -2.83
CA ILE A 71 1.70 -7.05 -4.02
C ILE A 71 1.71 -8.54 -3.65
N MET A 72 2.41 -8.92 -2.58
CA MET A 72 2.48 -10.32 -2.14
C MET A 72 1.10 -10.86 -1.77
N GLY A 73 0.32 -10.12 -0.99
CA GLY A 73 -1.02 -10.53 -0.60
C GLY A 73 -1.99 -10.53 -1.77
N ALA A 74 -1.99 -9.50 -2.63
CA ALA A 74 -2.84 -9.46 -3.81
C ALA A 74 -2.53 -10.63 -4.75
N ARG A 75 -1.24 -10.94 -5.00
CA ARG A 75 -0.84 -12.10 -5.79
C ARG A 75 -1.24 -13.44 -5.17
N HIS A 76 -1.29 -13.54 -3.84
CA HIS A 76 -1.71 -14.77 -3.17
C HIS A 76 -3.21 -14.99 -3.28
N TYR A 77 -4.03 -13.96 -3.07
CA TYR A 77 -5.48 -14.06 -2.97
C TYR A 77 -6.24 -13.83 -4.29
N LEU A 78 -5.65 -13.13 -5.26
CA LEU A 78 -6.27 -12.84 -6.58
C LEU A 78 -5.71 -13.71 -7.72
N LYS A 79 -4.81 -14.67 -7.42
CA LYS A 79 -4.19 -15.54 -8.44
C LYS A 79 -5.22 -16.27 -9.31
N ASP A 80 -6.32 -16.71 -8.69
CA ASP A 80 -7.36 -17.49 -9.34
C ASP A 80 -8.34 -16.64 -10.16
N GLU A 81 -8.26 -15.30 -10.04
CA GLU A 81 -9.08 -14.37 -10.82
C GLU A 81 -8.38 -13.86 -12.09
N CYS A 82 -7.06 -13.95 -12.16
CA CYS A 82 -6.36 -13.64 -13.41
C CYS A 82 -6.70 -14.73 -14.44
N PRO A 83 -7.38 -14.38 -15.55
CA PRO A 83 -7.70 -15.37 -16.57
C PRO A 83 -6.39 -16.01 -17.03
N ASN A 84 -6.35 -17.34 -17.00
CA ASN A 84 -5.25 -18.10 -17.56
C ASN A 84 -5.12 -17.70 -19.03
N ILE A 85 -4.15 -16.84 -19.34
CA ILE A 85 -3.87 -16.43 -20.72
C ILE A 85 -3.35 -17.70 -21.37
N LYS A 86 -4.23 -18.47 -22.01
CA LYS A 86 -3.84 -19.59 -22.86
C LYS A 86 -2.93 -19.00 -23.92
N LYS A 87 -1.62 -19.24 -23.76
CA LYS A 87 -0.66 -19.04 -24.85
C LYS A 87 -1.05 -20.02 -25.93
N ASN A 88 -1.67 -19.50 -26.98
CA ASN A 88 -1.82 -20.18 -28.26
C ASN A 88 -0.51 -20.05 -29.02
#